data_AF-A0A410X4I9-F1
#
_entry.id   AF-A0A410X4I9-F1
#
_cell.length_a   1.000
_cell.length_b   1.000
_cell.length_c   1.000
_cell.angle_alpha   90.00
_cell.angle_beta   90.00
_cell.angle_gamma   90.00
#
_symmetry.space_group_name_H-M   'P 1'
#
loop_
_entity.id
_entity.type
_entity.pdbx_description
1 polymer ?
#
loop_
_entity_poly.entity_id
_entity_poly.type
_entity_poly.pdbx_seq_one_letter_code
_entity_poly.pdbx_strand_id
1 'polypeptide(L)'
;MISPRTSTVVAAVIGLCVAAGSFFYGQSDVKAKEVVAIGHDVRISNQAFDKMKAEVDLAFQMQGAQNNLTNDQLLDLMLKDELFVRYGQKRGVKVKEAEVKQAIDQQRKALEAAGPEAAQLKEMLYKSAGLTEATYWTDPKTVNQYAKYLLQQKTIEYLVKKGELKTQEDLNALQEKLLAETKPGLRVKFPDQPKT
;
A
#
# COMPACT_ATOMS: atom_id res chain seq x y z
N MET A 1 -27.62 14.23 -6.64
CA MET A 1 -27.71 13.39 -5.44
C MET A 1 -26.84 12.16 -5.67
N ILE A 2 -25.70 12.08 -5.00
CA ILE A 2 -24.81 10.90 -5.10
C ILE A 2 -25.46 9.80 -4.26
N SER A 3 -25.67 8.63 -4.87
CA SER A 3 -26.26 7.47 -4.19
C SER A 3 -25.33 7.00 -3.05
N PRO A 4 -25.85 6.67 -1.85
CA PRO A 4 -25.01 6.18 -0.75
C PRO A 4 -24.24 4.89 -1.11
N ARG A 5 -24.69 4.15 -2.13
CA ARG A 5 -23.98 2.96 -2.65
C ARG A 5 -22.75 3.30 -3.49
N THR A 6 -22.76 4.37 -4.28
CA THR A 6 -21.58 4.79 -5.06
C THR A 6 -20.49 5.35 -4.16
N SER A 7 -20.85 6.05 -3.08
CA SER A 7 -19.90 6.57 -2.08
C SER A 7 -19.08 5.46 -1.37
N THR A 8 -19.71 4.31 -1.10
CA THR A 8 -19.05 3.18 -0.42
C THR A 8 -18.07 2.44 -1.34
N VAL A 9 -18.41 2.28 -2.62
CA VAL A 9 -17.54 1.63 -3.61
C VAL A 9 -16.33 2.51 -3.93
N VAL A 10 -16.52 3.82 -4.08
CA VAL A 10 -15.43 4.78 -4.27
C VAL A 10 -14.50 4.80 -3.06
N ALA A 11 -15.03 4.80 -1.83
CA ALA A 11 -14.21 4.72 -0.62
C ALA A 11 -13.41 3.40 -0.51
N ALA A 12 -14.00 2.26 -0.89
CA ALA A 12 -13.30 0.98 -0.91
C ALA A 12 -12.19 0.92 -1.98
N VAL A 13 -12.42 1.51 -3.16
CA VAL A 13 -11.41 1.60 -4.22
C VAL A 13 -10.28 2.55 -3.81
N ILE A 14 -10.58 3.70 -3.20
CA ILE A 14 -9.58 4.64 -2.67
C ILE A 14 -8.77 3.96 -1.54
N GLY A 15 -9.43 3.24 -0.64
CA GLY A 15 -8.77 2.44 0.40
C GLY A 15 -7.81 1.39 -0.18
N LEU A 16 -8.19 0.76 -1.30
CA LEU A 16 -7.33 -0.16 -2.02
C LEU A 16 -6.18 0.56 -2.75
N CYS A 17 -6.39 1.77 -3.28
CA CYS A 17 -5.35 2.58 -3.94
C CYS A 17 -4.30 3.08 -2.94
N VAL A 18 -4.72 3.48 -1.73
CA VAL A 18 -3.80 3.93 -0.66
C VAL A 18 -3.08 2.74 -0.02
N ALA A 19 -3.75 1.60 0.17
CA ALA A 19 -3.10 0.37 0.65
C ALA A 19 -2.18 -0.29 -0.41
N ALA A 20 -2.40 0.02 -1.70
CA ALA A 20 -1.60 -0.47 -2.82
C ALA A 20 -0.24 0.24 -3.00
N GLY A 21 0.16 1.18 -2.15
CA GLY A 21 1.51 1.80 -2.15
C GLY A 21 2.65 0.86 -1.71
N SER A 22 2.52 -0.42 -2.02
CA SER A 22 3.14 -1.51 -1.31
C SER A 22 4.12 -2.26 -2.20
N PHE A 23 5.37 -1.80 -2.14
CA PHE A 23 6.48 -2.20 -3.00
C PHE A 23 7.09 -3.54 -2.63
N PHE A 24 7.61 -4.20 -3.66
CA PHE A 24 8.53 -5.32 -3.55
C PHE A 24 9.87 -4.89 -2.94
N TYR A 25 10.22 -5.46 -1.79
CA TYR A 25 11.59 -5.46 -1.27
C TYR A 25 12.14 -6.88 -1.23
N GLY A 26 12.46 -7.42 -2.40
CA GLY A 26 13.14 -8.70 -2.51
C GLY A 26 13.39 -9.04 -3.98
N GLN A 27 14.67 -9.01 -4.38
CA GLN A 27 15.22 -9.38 -5.69
C GLN A 27 14.96 -8.33 -6.81
N SER A 28 15.94 -7.77 -7.52
CA SER A 28 17.38 -7.96 -7.65
C SER A 28 18.00 -6.68 -8.26
N ASP A 29 19.26 -6.40 -7.92
CA ASP A 29 20.20 -5.49 -8.61
C ASP A 29 19.74 -4.08 -9.03
N VAL A 30 19.43 -3.21 -8.05
CA VAL A 30 19.57 -1.76 -8.24
C VAL A 30 20.67 -1.27 -7.31
N LYS A 31 21.73 -0.70 -7.89
CA LYS A 31 22.86 -0.07 -7.20
C LYS A 31 22.36 0.73 -6.00
N ALA A 32 23.07 0.68 -4.87
CA ALA A 32 22.72 1.33 -3.59
C ALA A 32 22.51 2.87 -3.64
N LYS A 33 22.54 3.50 -4.83
CA LYS A 33 22.43 4.94 -5.03
C LYS A 33 20.99 5.47 -5.07
N GLU A 34 19.97 4.61 -5.19
CA GLU A 34 18.56 5.02 -5.36
C GLU A 34 17.65 4.46 -4.25
N VAL A 35 18.01 4.70 -2.99
CA VAL A 35 17.20 4.31 -1.83
C VAL A 35 16.93 5.49 -0.91
N VAL A 36 15.68 5.58 -0.44
CA VAL A 36 15.25 6.52 0.59
C VAL A 36 15.53 5.98 1.98
N ALA A 37 15.36 4.68 2.20
CA ALA A 37 15.67 4.04 3.46
C ALA A 37 16.29 2.66 3.25
N ILE A 38 17.25 2.28 4.09
CA ILE A 38 17.83 0.93 4.10
C ILE A 38 18.21 0.51 5.53
N GLY A 39 17.86 -0.72 5.90
CA GLY A 39 18.19 -1.39 7.14
C GLY A 39 18.32 -2.90 6.92
N HIS A 40 18.49 -3.66 8.01
CA HIS A 40 18.72 -5.11 7.95
C HIS A 40 17.64 -5.86 7.15
N ASP A 41 16.38 -5.53 7.42
CA ASP A 41 15.20 -6.15 6.83
C ASP A 41 14.32 -5.14 6.10
N VAL A 42 14.79 -3.94 5.78
CA VAL A 42 13.96 -2.96 5.10
C VAL A 42 14.78 -2.23 4.06
N ARG A 43 14.19 -2.03 2.89
CA ARG A 43 14.68 -1.12 1.87
C ARG A 43 13.49 -0.30 1.45
N ILE A 44 13.67 0.97 1.09
CA ILE A 44 12.69 1.81 0.41
C ILE A 44 13.40 2.47 -0.76
N SER A 45 12.96 2.26 -1.99
CA SER A 45 13.58 2.90 -3.17
C SER A 45 13.04 4.31 -3.41
N ASN A 46 13.78 5.14 -4.14
CA ASN A 46 13.30 6.47 -4.53
C ASN A 46 12.01 6.37 -5.36
N GLN A 47 12.00 5.49 -6.35
CA GLN A 47 10.80 5.23 -7.17
C GLN A 47 9.60 4.82 -6.31
N ALA A 48 9.83 4.03 -5.26
CA ALA A 48 8.78 3.61 -4.36
C ALA A 48 8.18 4.78 -3.58
N PHE A 49 9.07 5.62 -3.05
CA PHE A 49 8.71 6.80 -2.28
C PHE A 49 7.98 7.84 -3.13
N ASP A 50 8.47 8.12 -4.34
CA ASP A 50 7.86 9.09 -5.26
C ASP A 50 6.46 8.65 -5.71
N LYS A 51 6.29 7.36 -5.97
CA LYS A 51 4.97 6.80 -6.32
C LYS A 51 4.02 6.87 -5.13
N MET A 52 4.44 6.53 -3.90
CA MET A 52 3.62 6.70 -2.70
C MET A 52 3.20 8.17 -2.52
N LYS A 53 4.12 9.11 -2.71
CA LYS A 53 3.82 10.55 -2.65
C LYS A 53 2.74 10.94 -3.67
N ALA A 54 2.86 10.51 -4.92
CA ALA A 54 1.87 10.78 -5.96
C ALA A 54 0.50 10.15 -5.66
N GLU A 55 0.48 8.94 -5.09
CA GLU A 55 -0.75 8.24 -4.68
C GLU A 55 -1.45 8.97 -3.52
N VAL A 56 -0.70 9.42 -2.52
CA VAL A 56 -1.24 10.23 -1.42
C VAL A 56 -1.75 11.58 -1.95
N ASP A 57 -0.97 12.28 -2.79
CA ASP A 57 -1.39 13.55 -3.39
C ASP A 57 -2.71 13.39 -4.13
N LEU A 58 -2.85 12.33 -4.92
CA LEU A 58 -4.07 12.01 -5.65
C LEU A 58 -5.25 11.74 -4.69
N ALA A 59 -5.03 10.98 -3.62
CA ALA A 59 -6.07 10.69 -2.64
C ALA A 59 -6.58 11.96 -1.94
N PHE A 60 -5.69 12.90 -1.60
CA PHE A 60 -6.06 14.21 -1.05
C PHE A 60 -6.83 15.06 -2.09
N GLN A 61 -6.37 15.09 -3.35
CA GLN A 61 -7.06 15.80 -4.42
C GLN A 61 -8.48 15.29 -4.65
N MET A 62 -8.69 13.97 -4.62
CA MET A 62 -10.03 13.37 -4.73
C MET A 62 -10.98 13.78 -3.59
N GLN A 63 -10.44 14.20 -2.45
CA GLN A 63 -11.20 14.72 -1.31
C GLN A 63 -11.31 16.24 -1.31
N GLY A 64 -10.77 16.93 -2.33
CA GLY A 64 -10.72 18.40 -2.39
C GLY A 64 -9.76 19.01 -1.37
N ALA A 65 -8.78 18.24 -0.90
CA ALA A 65 -7.80 18.66 0.09
C ALA A 65 -6.37 18.68 -0.50
N GLN A 66 -5.46 19.37 0.18
CA GLN A 66 -4.03 19.34 -0.13
C GLN A 66 -3.32 18.36 0.80
N ASN A 67 -2.39 17.57 0.25
CA ASN A 67 -1.52 16.71 1.05
C ASN A 67 -0.59 17.56 1.93
N ASN A 68 -0.68 17.34 3.23
CA ASN A 68 0.14 18.02 4.24
C ASN A 68 1.13 17.07 4.93
N LEU A 69 1.30 15.84 4.42
CA LEU A 69 2.26 14.89 4.97
C LEU A 69 3.70 15.28 4.58
N THR A 70 4.58 15.29 5.57
CA THR A 70 6.02 15.44 5.38
C THR A 70 6.63 14.17 4.78
N ASN A 71 7.83 14.30 4.22
CA ASN A 71 8.57 13.15 3.70
C ASN A 71 8.82 12.06 4.78
N ASP A 72 9.09 12.46 6.01
CA ASP A 72 9.25 11.55 7.14
C ASP A 72 7.94 10.81 7.47
N GLN A 73 6.81 11.50 7.44
CA GLN A 73 5.50 10.86 7.66
C GLN A 73 5.15 9.88 6.54
N LEU A 74 5.42 10.24 5.27
CA LEU A 74 5.26 9.32 4.15
C LEU A 74 6.14 8.08 4.29
N LEU A 75 7.40 8.28 4.71
CA LEU A 75 8.32 7.16 4.95
C LEU A 75 7.80 6.26 6.09
N ASP A 76 7.37 6.85 7.20
CA ASP A 76 6.82 6.12 8.34
C ASP A 76 5.58 5.30 7.96
N LEU A 77 4.71 5.81 7.08
CA LEU A 77 3.58 5.05 6.52
C LEU A 77 4.06 3.83 5.73
N MET A 78 5.00 4.03 4.79
CA MET A 78 5.56 2.93 3.99
C MET A 78 6.24 1.86 4.85
N LEU A 79 6.98 2.29 5.89
CA LEU A 79 7.66 1.41 6.82
C LEU A 79 6.67 0.60 7.66
N LYS A 80 5.62 1.23 8.21
CA LYS A 80 4.58 0.54 8.99
C LYS A 80 3.89 -0.55 8.17
N ASP A 81 3.55 -0.27 6.92
CA ASP A 81 2.92 -1.25 6.04
C ASP A 81 3.83 -2.45 5.76
N GLU A 82 5.09 -2.20 5.45
CA GLU A 82 6.07 -3.24 5.16
C GLU A 82 6.39 -4.08 6.40
N LEU A 83 6.59 -3.44 7.55
CA LEU A 83 6.89 -4.11 8.81
C LEU A 83 5.71 -4.96 9.29
N PHE A 84 4.48 -4.48 9.14
CA PHE A 84 3.29 -5.23 9.52
C PHE A 84 3.09 -6.49 8.66
N VAL A 85 3.39 -6.39 7.37
CA VAL A 85 3.38 -7.53 6.44
C VAL A 85 4.41 -8.59 6.81
N ARG A 86 5.64 -8.16 7.11
CA ARG A 86 6.69 -9.06 7.58
C ARG A 86 6.33 -9.68 8.92
N TYR A 87 5.71 -8.92 9.81
CA TYR A 87 5.21 -9.43 11.08
C TYR A 87 4.20 -10.56 10.84
N GLY A 88 3.21 -10.37 9.97
CA GLY A 88 2.27 -11.41 9.56
C GLY A 88 2.96 -12.68 9.03
N GLN A 89 3.92 -12.52 8.12
CA GLN A 89 4.71 -13.64 7.57
C GLN A 89 5.49 -14.39 8.64
N LYS A 90 6.16 -13.67 9.56
CA LYS A 90 6.90 -14.25 10.70
C LYS A 90 5.96 -15.01 11.65
N ARG A 91 4.68 -14.64 11.70
CA ARG A 91 3.62 -15.34 12.48
C ARG A 91 2.97 -16.50 11.71
N GLY A 92 3.45 -16.79 10.49
CA GLY A 92 2.99 -17.91 9.67
C GLY A 92 1.73 -17.61 8.85
N VAL A 93 1.29 -16.34 8.77
CA VAL A 93 0.20 -15.92 7.90
C VAL A 93 0.68 -16.01 6.44
N LYS A 94 -0.14 -16.62 5.58
CA LYS A 94 0.16 -16.82 4.16
C LYS A 94 -1.04 -16.45 3.30
N VAL A 95 -0.76 -15.99 2.09
CA VAL A 95 -1.74 -15.77 1.02
C VAL A 95 -1.42 -16.71 -0.13
N LYS A 96 -2.42 -17.43 -0.61
CA LYS A 96 -2.33 -18.31 -1.77
C LYS A 96 -2.59 -17.51 -3.04
N GLU A 97 -1.94 -17.88 -4.14
CA GLU A 97 -2.15 -17.24 -5.45
C GLU A 97 -3.63 -17.21 -5.87
N ALA A 98 -4.38 -18.28 -5.58
CA ALA A 98 -5.80 -18.35 -5.86
C ALA A 98 -6.63 -17.28 -5.10
N GLU A 99 -6.23 -16.92 -3.87
CA GLU A 99 -6.87 -15.85 -3.09
C GLU A 99 -6.60 -14.49 -3.73
N VAL A 100 -5.36 -14.27 -4.21
CA VAL A 100 -4.98 -13.05 -4.92
C VAL A 100 -5.78 -12.89 -6.21
N LYS A 101 -5.87 -13.96 -7.01
CA LYS A 101 -6.66 -13.96 -8.24
C LYS A 101 -8.13 -13.67 -7.96
N GLN A 102 -8.69 -14.30 -6.92
CA GLN A 102 -10.08 -14.07 -6.52
C GLN A 102 -10.32 -12.60 -6.13
N ALA A 103 -9.43 -12.00 -5.35
CA ALA A 103 -9.56 -10.59 -4.95
C ALA A 103 -9.47 -9.64 -6.15
N ILE A 104 -8.57 -9.91 -7.10
CA ILE A 104 -8.47 -9.18 -8.37
C ILE A 104 -9.77 -9.29 -9.17
N ASP A 105 -10.28 -10.51 -9.36
CA ASP A 105 -11.52 -10.75 -10.11
C ASP A 105 -12.73 -10.06 -9.45
N GLN A 106 -12.80 -10.07 -8.12
CA GLN A 106 -13.84 -9.38 -7.35
C GLN A 106 -13.75 -7.86 -7.53
N GLN A 107 -12.55 -7.28 -7.42
CA GLN A 107 -12.37 -5.85 -7.61
C GLN A 107 -12.72 -5.42 -9.04
N ARG A 108 -12.27 -6.18 -10.03
CA ARG A 108 -12.57 -5.92 -11.44
C ARG A 108 -14.08 -5.90 -11.70
N LYS A 109 -14.80 -6.93 -11.22
CA LYS A 109 -16.27 -7.01 -11.33
C LYS A 109 -16.97 -5.86 -10.60
N ALA A 110 -16.47 -5.48 -9.42
CA ALA A 110 -17.03 -4.36 -8.67
C ALA A 110 -16.88 -3.03 -9.43
N LEU A 111 -15.72 -2.79 -10.05
CA LEU A 111 -15.48 -1.61 -10.89
C LEU A 111 -16.32 -1.62 -12.17
N GLU A 112 -16.55 -2.77 -12.78
CA GLU A 112 -17.44 -2.92 -13.94
C GLU A 112 -18.91 -2.62 -13.55
N ALA A 113 -19.34 -3.07 -12.37
CA ALA A 113 -20.71 -2.86 -11.87
C ALA A 113 -20.98 -1.45 -11.33
N ALA A 114 -19.94 -0.69 -10.98
CA ALA A 114 -20.05 0.65 -10.38
C ALA A 114 -20.45 1.77 -11.37
N GLY A 115 -20.62 1.44 -12.65
CA GLY A 115 -21.16 2.36 -13.65
C GLY A 115 -20.17 3.43 -14.16
N PRO A 116 -20.66 4.49 -14.82
CA PRO A 116 -19.81 5.48 -15.50
C PRO A 116 -18.83 6.22 -14.58
N GLU A 117 -19.19 6.44 -13.31
CA GLU A 117 -18.33 7.09 -12.32
C GLU A 117 -17.05 6.28 -12.05
N ALA A 118 -17.12 4.95 -12.15
CA ALA A 118 -15.95 4.08 -12.01
C ALA A 118 -15.07 4.02 -13.27
N ALA A 119 -15.55 4.48 -14.43
CA ALA A 119 -14.75 4.49 -15.65
C ALA A 119 -13.55 5.43 -15.53
N GLN A 120 -13.76 6.62 -14.96
CA GLN A 120 -12.69 7.59 -14.70
C GLN A 120 -11.66 7.04 -13.71
N LEU A 121 -12.13 6.35 -12.67
CA LEU A 121 -11.26 5.74 -11.67
C LEU A 121 -10.43 4.59 -12.25
N LYS A 122 -11.02 3.75 -13.12
CA LYS A 122 -10.30 2.70 -13.86
C LYS A 122 -9.22 3.30 -14.76
N GLU A 123 -9.56 4.32 -15.55
CA GLU A 123 -8.59 4.98 -16.42
C GLU A 123 -7.43 5.60 -15.63
N MET A 124 -7.75 6.24 -14.51
CA MET A 124 -6.76 6.82 -13.60
C MET A 124 -5.82 5.75 -13.02
N LEU A 125 -6.35 4.60 -12.58
CA LEU A 125 -5.57 3.46 -12.09
C LEU A 125 -4.60 2.93 -13.15
N TYR A 126 -5.09 2.73 -14.37
CA TYR A 126 -4.29 2.18 -15.46
C TYR A 126 -3.20 3.17 -15.88
N LYS A 127 -3.56 4.46 -16.01
CA LYS A 127 -2.65 5.53 -16.40
C LYS A 127 -1.58 5.80 -15.35
N SER A 128 -1.92 5.79 -14.05
CA SER A 128 -0.92 5.97 -12.97
C SER A 128 0.07 4.82 -12.89
N ALA A 129 -0.36 3.60 -13.26
CA ALA A 129 0.52 2.45 -13.39
C ALA A 129 1.33 2.44 -14.70
N GLY A 130 0.97 3.28 -15.68
CA GLY A 130 1.56 3.24 -17.03
C GLY A 130 1.17 1.98 -17.81
N LEU A 131 0.01 1.40 -17.51
CA LEU A 131 -0.47 0.13 -18.05
C LEU A 131 -1.81 0.31 -18.77
N THR A 132 -2.18 -0.70 -19.57
CA THR A 132 -3.52 -0.82 -20.15
C THR A 132 -4.41 -1.66 -19.24
N GLU A 133 -5.73 -1.57 -19.40
CA GLU A 133 -6.66 -2.45 -18.67
C GLU A 133 -6.30 -3.93 -18.80
N ALA A 134 -5.94 -4.37 -20.01
CA ALA A 134 -5.63 -5.77 -20.30
C ALA A 134 -4.37 -6.25 -19.56
N THR A 135 -3.43 -5.35 -19.27
CA THR A 135 -2.14 -5.69 -18.64
C THR A 135 -2.11 -5.34 -17.15
N TYR A 136 -2.93 -4.39 -16.69
CA TYR A 136 -2.97 -3.96 -15.30
C TYR A 136 -3.24 -5.10 -14.33
N TRP A 137 -4.25 -5.93 -14.62
CA TRP A 137 -4.71 -7.00 -13.73
C TRP A 137 -3.75 -8.20 -13.64
N THR A 138 -2.81 -8.31 -14.58
CA THR A 138 -1.83 -9.40 -14.64
C THR A 138 -0.40 -8.92 -14.40
N ASP A 139 -0.19 -7.61 -14.26
CA ASP A 139 1.11 -7.03 -13.98
C ASP A 139 1.63 -7.54 -12.62
N PRO A 140 2.89 -8.02 -12.56
CA PRO A 140 3.46 -8.54 -11.32
C PRO A 140 3.39 -7.55 -10.15
N LYS A 141 3.55 -6.24 -10.37
CA LYS A 141 3.47 -5.26 -9.27
C LYS A 141 2.04 -5.18 -8.76
N THR A 142 1.05 -5.09 -9.65
CA THR A 142 -0.37 -5.11 -9.27
C THR A 142 -0.71 -6.38 -8.48
N VAL A 143 -0.35 -7.56 -8.99
CA VAL A 143 -0.64 -8.85 -8.32
C VAL A 143 -0.06 -8.88 -6.91
N ASN A 144 1.15 -8.36 -6.72
CA ASN A 144 1.79 -8.36 -5.41
C ASN A 144 1.23 -7.32 -4.44
N GLN A 145 0.71 -6.19 -4.94
CA GLN A 145 -0.05 -5.26 -4.12
C GLN A 145 -1.31 -5.95 -3.53
N TYR A 146 -2.05 -6.70 -4.34
CA TYR A 146 -3.19 -7.49 -3.85
C TYR A 146 -2.76 -8.57 -2.85
N ALA A 147 -1.66 -9.28 -3.12
CA ALA A 147 -1.12 -10.27 -2.20
C ALA A 147 -0.77 -9.66 -0.84
N LYS A 148 -0.14 -8.49 -0.83
CA LYS A 148 0.23 -7.77 0.39
C LYS A 148 -1.00 -7.27 1.15
N TYR A 149 -1.97 -6.68 0.46
CA TYR A 149 -3.23 -6.25 1.05
C TYR A 149 -3.95 -7.41 1.74
N LEU A 150 -4.11 -8.54 1.05
CA LEU A 150 -4.71 -9.75 1.63
C LEU A 150 -3.92 -10.26 2.84
N LEU A 151 -2.58 -10.18 2.78
CA LEU A 151 -1.74 -10.60 3.89
C LEU A 151 -1.95 -9.71 5.12
N GLN A 152 -2.07 -8.37 4.94
CA GLN A 152 -2.39 -7.45 6.02
C GLN A 152 -3.75 -7.77 6.64
N GLN A 153 -4.80 -7.94 5.81
CA GLN A 153 -6.14 -8.31 6.29
C GLN A 153 -6.12 -9.62 7.10
N LYS A 154 -5.52 -10.67 6.53
CA LYS A 154 -5.40 -11.98 7.20
C LYS A 154 -4.55 -11.91 8.47
N THR A 155 -3.58 -10.99 8.53
CA THR A 155 -2.79 -10.75 9.74
C THR A 155 -3.64 -10.10 10.83
N ILE A 156 -4.46 -9.10 10.48
CA ILE A 156 -5.41 -8.49 11.42
C ILE A 156 -6.40 -9.56 11.92
N GLU A 157 -7.02 -10.34 11.03
CA GLU A 157 -7.94 -11.42 11.39
C GLU A 157 -7.28 -12.46 12.31
N TYR A 158 -6.04 -12.84 12.01
CA TYR A 158 -5.26 -13.75 12.84
C TYR A 158 -5.07 -13.21 14.26
N LEU A 159 -4.68 -11.94 14.40
CA LEU A 159 -4.44 -11.30 15.70
C LEU A 159 -5.73 -11.11 16.51
N VAL A 160 -6.83 -10.72 15.85
CA VAL A 160 -8.16 -10.64 16.46
C VAL A 160 -8.60 -12.01 16.99
N LYS A 161 -8.46 -13.06 16.17
CA LYS A 161 -8.78 -14.44 16.59
C LYS A 161 -7.93 -14.92 17.77
N LYS A 162 -6.70 -14.44 17.91
CA LYS A 162 -5.81 -14.71 19.05
C LYS A 162 -6.10 -13.83 20.27
N GLY A 163 -6.95 -12.82 20.15
CA GLY A 163 -7.22 -11.84 21.21
C GLY A 163 -6.09 -10.83 21.42
N GLU A 164 -5.14 -10.73 20.49
CA GLU A 164 -3.99 -9.82 20.52
C GLU A 164 -4.33 -8.42 19.98
N LEU A 165 -5.43 -8.30 19.23
CA LEU A 165 -5.94 -7.05 18.68
C LEU A 165 -7.45 -6.99 18.94
N LYS A 166 -7.93 -5.94 19.60
CA LYS A 166 -9.36 -5.73 19.90
C LYS A 166 -9.90 -4.46 19.27
N THR A 167 -9.05 -3.45 19.11
CA THR A 167 -9.45 -2.15 18.55
C THR A 167 -8.48 -1.66 17.48
N GLN A 168 -8.86 -0.58 16.79
CA GLN A 168 -7.98 0.08 15.83
C GLN A 168 -6.76 0.71 16.52
N GLU A 169 -6.91 1.17 17.77
CA GLU A 169 -5.81 1.70 18.58
C GLU A 169 -4.76 0.62 18.86
N ASP A 170 -5.17 -0.63 19.11
CA ASP A 170 -4.24 -1.75 19.27
C ASP A 170 -3.41 -1.99 18.00
N LEU A 171 -4.06 -1.93 16.83
CA LEU A 171 -3.38 -2.05 15.54
C LEU A 171 -2.35 -0.93 15.34
N ASN A 172 -2.77 0.31 15.59
CA ASN A 172 -1.88 1.47 15.47
C ASN A 172 -0.70 1.34 16.44
N ALA A 173 -0.94 0.97 17.70
CA ALA A 173 0.11 0.79 18.70
C ALA A 173 1.10 -0.32 18.30
N LEU A 174 0.63 -1.41 17.71
CA LEU A 174 1.49 -2.46 17.17
C LEU A 174 2.35 -1.95 16.01
N GLN A 175 1.77 -1.22 15.05
CA GLN A 175 2.51 -0.64 13.93
C GLN A 175 3.56 0.38 14.40
N GLU A 176 3.22 1.23 15.37
CA GLU A 176 4.18 2.16 15.99
C GLU A 176 5.31 1.43 16.71
N LYS A 177 4.99 0.35 17.44
CA LYS A 177 6.01 -0.49 18.09
C LYS A 177 6.98 -1.08 17.07
N LEU A 178 6.47 -1.69 16.00
CA LEU A 178 7.30 -2.28 14.93
C LEU A 178 8.21 -1.22 14.29
N LEU A 179 7.66 -0.02 14.03
CA LEU A 179 8.43 1.10 13.50
C LEU A 179 9.52 1.55 14.48
N ALA A 180 9.20 1.74 15.75
CA ALA A 180 10.15 2.17 16.78
C ALA A 180 11.30 1.18 16.99
N GLU A 181 11.05 -0.13 16.89
CA GLU A 181 12.07 -1.18 16.95
C GLU A 181 13.01 -1.15 15.74
N THR A 182 12.53 -0.73 14.57
CA THR A 182 13.28 -0.77 13.31
C THR A 182 14.02 0.53 13.02
N LYS A 183 13.39 1.68 13.28
CA LYS A 183 13.84 3.02 12.86
C LYS A 183 15.27 3.37 13.29
N PRO A 184 15.75 3.01 14.50
CA PRO A 184 17.15 3.26 14.90
C PRO A 184 18.20 2.59 14.02
N GLY A 185 17.84 1.50 13.33
CA GLY A 185 18.73 0.77 12.41
C GLY A 185 18.65 1.24 10.96
N LEU A 186 17.80 2.22 10.63
CA LEU A 186 17.62 2.70 9.27
C LEU A 186 18.61 3.81 8.91
N ARG A 187 19.21 3.69 7.73
CA ARG A 187 19.88 4.81 7.05
C ARG A 187 18.87 5.44 6.11
N VAL A 188 18.55 6.70 6.33
CA VAL A 188 17.56 7.45 5.54
C VAL A 188 18.25 8.55 4.73
N LYS A 189 17.87 8.70 3.47
CA LYS A 189 18.34 9.76 2.58
C LYS A 189 17.26 10.12 1.57
N PHE A 190 16.61 11.26 1.73
CA PHE A 190 15.61 11.73 0.77
C PHE A 190 16.26 12.27 -0.51
N PRO A 191 15.61 12.12 -1.68
CA PRO A 191 16.16 12.54 -2.97
C PRO A 191 16.40 14.05 -3.09
N ASP A 192 15.63 14.87 -2.37
CA ASP A 192 15.63 16.34 -2.49
C ASP A 192 16.41 17.08 -1.37
N GLN A 193 17.09 16.36 -0.48
CA GLN A 193 17.89 17.02 0.56
C GLN A 193 19.22 17.52 -0.01
N PRO A 194 19.56 18.81 0.16
CA PRO A 194 20.88 19.33 -0.23
C PRO A 194 21.95 18.52 0.51
N LYS A 195 23.03 18.16 -0.20
CA LYS A 195 24.18 17.50 0.43
C LYS A 195 24.74 18.47 1.48
N THR A 196 24.66 18.07 2.74
CA THR A 196 25.37 18.71 3.85
C THR A 196 26.83 18.28 3.86
#